data_AF-A0A921GFN0-F1
#
_entry.id   AF-A0A921GFN0-F1
#
_cell.length_a   1.000
_cell.length_b   1.000
_cell.length_c   1.000
_cell.angle_alpha   90.00
_cell.angle_beta   90.00
_cell.angle_gamma   90.00
#
_symmetry.space_group_name_H-M   'P 1'
#
loop_
_entity.id
_entity.type
_entity.pdbx_description
1 polymer ?
#
loop_
_entity_poly.entity_id
_entity_poly.type
_entity_poly.pdbx_seq_one_letter_code
_entity_poly.pdbx_strand_id
1 'polypeptide(L)'
;MGRAENLREGVSPQTDELASTLMGDALDLLAAGEPFEVLLAVQDSSGEVLSFEFVDDGPEACLEGARAKVRELEDAVRYALVYEGAIEDDDGSYADAAILEFGERGYHSYSAFSLVDGKGSGDGFTWTDPAPAGELPPLL
;
A
#
# COMPACT_ATOMS: atom_id res chain seq x y z
N MET A 1 -29.53 -5.52 7.41
CA MET A 1 -29.19 -5.51 5.97
C MET A 1 -28.51 -4.18 5.69
N GLY A 2 -27.19 -4.10 5.93
CA GLY A 2 -26.44 -2.85 5.86
C GLY A 2 -26.31 -2.39 4.41
N ARG A 3 -26.42 -1.08 4.18
CA ARG A 3 -26.30 -0.45 2.85
C ARG A 3 -25.00 -0.91 2.19
N ALA A 4 -25.10 -1.67 1.10
CA ALA A 4 -24.09 -1.60 0.06
C ALA A 4 -24.19 -0.17 -0.50
N GLU A 5 -23.39 0.73 0.06
CA GLU A 5 -23.17 2.03 -0.55
C GLU A 5 -22.68 1.77 -1.97
N ASN A 6 -23.19 2.53 -2.95
CA ASN A 6 -22.78 2.41 -4.35
C ASN A 6 -21.33 2.88 -4.48
N LEU A 7 -20.40 2.09 -3.98
CA LEU A 7 -18.97 2.31 -4.17
C LEU A 7 -18.70 2.16 -5.66
N ARG A 8 -17.96 3.11 -6.20
CA ARG A 8 -17.53 3.07 -7.58
C ARG A 8 -16.43 2.02 -7.74
N GLU A 9 -16.50 1.26 -8.82
CA GLU A 9 -15.46 0.32 -9.20
C GLU A 9 -14.30 1.07 -9.88
N GLY A 10 -13.09 0.53 -9.72
CA GLY A 10 -11.88 1.07 -10.32
C GLY A 10 -11.17 2.12 -9.47
N VAL A 11 -10.16 2.74 -10.07
CA VAL A 11 -9.18 3.60 -9.40
C VAL A 11 -9.13 4.92 -10.14
N SER A 12 -9.28 6.05 -9.44
CA SER A 12 -9.07 7.35 -10.10
C SER A 12 -7.58 7.55 -10.45
N PRO A 13 -7.26 8.34 -11.48
CA PRO A 13 -5.87 8.65 -11.85
C PRO A 13 -5.05 9.25 -10.70
N GLN A 14 -5.71 9.94 -9.77
CA GLN A 14 -5.06 10.59 -8.64
C GLN A 14 -4.72 9.62 -7.52
N THR A 15 -5.55 8.57 -7.35
CA THR A 15 -5.26 7.46 -6.44
C THR A 15 -4.16 6.59 -7.02
N ASP A 16 -4.20 6.32 -8.32
CA ASP A 16 -3.16 5.59 -9.06
C ASP A 16 -1.79 6.29 -8.95
N GLU A 17 -1.73 7.60 -9.17
CA GLU A 17 -0.50 8.39 -9.01
C GLU A 17 0.04 8.37 -7.56
N LEU A 18 -0.84 8.49 -6.57
CA LEU A 18 -0.47 8.42 -5.14
C LEU A 18 0.12 7.04 -4.81
N ALA A 19 -0.54 5.98 -5.27
CA ALA A 19 -0.15 4.60 -5.03
C ALA A 19 1.17 4.26 -5.73
N SER A 20 1.34 4.68 -6.99
CA SER A 20 2.58 4.49 -7.76
C SER A 20 3.75 5.27 -7.16
N THR A 21 3.53 6.48 -6.67
CA THR A 21 4.57 7.27 -6.00
C THR A 21 5.04 6.54 -4.74
N LEU A 22 4.10 6.18 -3.86
CA LEU A 22 4.42 5.50 -2.61
C LEU A 22 5.10 4.16 -2.83
N MET A 23 4.66 3.39 -3.82
CA MET A 23 5.31 2.13 -4.19
C MET A 23 6.74 2.35 -4.71
N GLY A 24 6.96 3.42 -5.49
CA GLY A 24 8.29 3.81 -5.93
C GLY A 24 9.22 4.12 -4.76
N ASP A 25 8.79 4.98 -3.83
CA ASP A 25 9.55 5.31 -2.62
C ASP A 25 9.89 4.06 -1.80
N ALA A 26 8.95 3.12 -1.64
CA ALA A 26 9.19 1.86 -0.96
C ALA A 26 10.23 0.98 -1.67
N LEU A 27 10.14 0.84 -3.01
CA LEU A 27 11.10 0.06 -3.79
C LEU A 27 12.51 0.68 -3.73
N ASP A 28 12.62 2.01 -3.73
CA ASP A 28 13.88 2.71 -3.57
C ASP A 28 14.52 2.42 -2.19
N LEU A 29 13.72 2.39 -1.13
CA LEU A 29 14.19 1.98 0.22
C LEU A 29 14.68 0.52 0.23
N LEU A 30 13.93 -0.40 -0.38
CA LEU A 30 14.35 -1.80 -0.48
C LEU A 30 15.63 -1.97 -1.30
N ALA A 31 15.80 -1.20 -2.37
CA ALA A 31 17.00 -1.18 -3.19
C ALA A 31 18.21 -0.68 -2.40
N ALA A 32 18.02 0.36 -1.59
CA ALA A 32 19.03 0.90 -0.67
C ALA A 32 19.32 -0.05 0.52
N GLY A 33 18.44 -1.01 0.78
CA GLY A 33 18.51 -1.89 1.94
C GLY A 33 18.10 -1.20 3.24
N GLU A 34 17.30 -0.14 3.13
CA GLU A 34 16.71 0.55 4.26
C GLU A 34 15.43 -0.18 4.69
N PRO A 35 15.36 -0.69 5.92
CA PRO A 35 14.18 -1.39 6.40
C PRO A 35 13.05 -0.41 6.68
N PHE A 36 11.84 -0.75 6.26
CA PHE A 36 10.59 -0.10 6.69
C PHE A 36 9.57 -1.19 7.03
N GLU A 37 8.65 -0.92 7.95
CA GLU A 37 7.55 -1.86 8.21
C GLU A 37 6.33 -1.49 7.36
N VAL A 38 5.80 -0.28 7.56
CA VAL A 38 4.62 0.19 6.82
C VAL A 38 4.77 1.67 6.50
N LEU A 39 4.60 2.01 5.23
CA LEU A 39 4.50 3.40 4.78
C LEU A 39 3.07 3.70 4.38
N LEU A 40 2.57 4.87 4.76
CA LEU A 40 1.22 5.34 4.49
C LEU A 40 1.29 6.71 3.84
N ALA A 41 0.64 6.87 2.69
CA ALA A 41 0.38 8.16 2.07
C ALA A 41 -1.13 8.42 2.06
N VAL A 42 -1.55 9.58 2.55
CA VAL A 42 -2.95 10.00 2.54
C VAL A 42 -3.05 11.34 1.85
N GLN A 43 -3.95 11.49 0.89
CA GLN A 43 -4.27 12.79 0.33
C GLN A 43 -5.59 13.32 0.88
N ASP A 44 -5.57 14.58 1.29
CA ASP A 44 -6.74 15.31 1.77
C ASP A 44 -7.53 15.99 0.66
N SER A 45 -8.68 16.57 1.03
CA SER A 45 -9.58 17.26 0.11
C SER A 45 -9.00 18.53 -0.53
N SER A 46 -7.94 19.10 0.06
CA SER A 46 -7.18 20.24 -0.47
C SER A 46 -6.12 19.83 -1.49
N GLY A 47 -5.84 18.53 -1.60
CA GLY A 47 -4.83 17.96 -2.47
C GLY A 47 -3.46 17.80 -1.80
N GLU A 48 -3.35 18.06 -0.49
CA GLU A 48 -2.11 17.87 0.28
C GLU A 48 -1.90 16.39 0.59
N VAL A 49 -0.69 15.88 0.31
CA VAL A 49 -0.29 14.50 0.60
C VAL A 49 0.48 14.47 1.91
N LEU A 50 -0.01 13.68 2.86
CA LEU A 50 0.63 13.39 4.13
C LEU A 50 1.23 11.98 4.08
N SER A 51 2.53 11.88 4.26
CA SER A 51 3.26 10.61 4.35
C SER A 51 3.59 10.28 5.82
N PHE A 52 3.37 9.04 6.22
CA PHE A 52 3.67 8.51 7.54
C PHE A 52 4.43 7.20 7.41
N GLU A 53 5.40 6.99 8.29
CA GLU A 53 6.08 5.71 8.46
C GLU A 53 5.70 5.14 9.82
N PHE A 54 5.30 3.88 9.84
CA PHE A 54 4.98 3.15 11.06
C PHE A 54 6.05 2.09 11.27
N VAL A 55 6.64 2.10 12.46
CA VAL A 55 7.62 1.12 12.95
C VAL A 55 7.22 0.78 14.38
N ASP A 56 6.83 -0.46 14.64
CA ASP A 56 6.28 -0.91 15.94
C ASP A 56 6.79 -2.32 16.29
N ASP A 57 6.13 -3.04 17.21
CA ASP A 57 6.47 -4.41 17.63
C ASP A 57 6.08 -5.48 16.58
N GLY A 58 5.86 -5.10 15.33
CA GLY A 58 5.68 -5.99 14.18
C GLY A 58 4.70 -5.49 13.11
N PRO A 59 4.70 -6.13 11.93
CA PRO A 59 3.99 -5.66 10.74
C PRO A 59 2.47 -5.58 10.95
N GLU A 60 1.87 -6.51 11.71
CA GLU A 60 0.44 -6.48 11.99
C GLU A 60 0.01 -5.24 12.80
N ALA A 61 0.82 -4.83 13.78
CA ALA A 61 0.55 -3.65 14.59
C ALA A 61 0.71 -2.36 13.77
N CYS A 62 1.75 -2.29 12.95
CA CYS A 62 1.96 -1.17 12.03
C CYS A 62 0.83 -1.04 11.01
N LEU A 63 0.36 -2.16 10.44
CA LEU A 63 -0.75 -2.18 9.48
C LEU A 63 -2.04 -1.71 10.11
N GLU A 64 -2.36 -2.20 11.32
CA GLU A 64 -3.54 -1.73 12.04
C GLU A 64 -3.45 -0.23 12.35
N GLY A 65 -2.29 0.22 12.85
CA GLY A 65 -2.03 1.63 13.17
C GLY A 65 -2.18 2.55 11.95
N ALA A 66 -1.64 2.15 10.80
CA ALA A 66 -1.75 2.91 9.57
C ALA A 66 -3.20 2.97 9.07
N ARG A 67 -3.92 1.86 9.07
CA ARG A 67 -5.34 1.81 8.70
C ARG A 67 -6.21 2.61 9.67
N ALA A 68 -5.90 2.58 10.97
CA ALA A 68 -6.56 3.41 11.97
C ALA A 68 -6.30 4.90 11.68
N LYS A 69 -5.07 5.26 11.33
CA LYS A 69 -4.71 6.64 10.99
C LYS A 69 -5.49 7.18 9.81
N VAL A 70 -5.67 6.39 8.75
CA VAL A 70 -6.53 6.75 7.60
C VAL A 70 -7.95 7.07 8.07
N ARG A 71 -8.50 6.24 8.96
CA ARG A 71 -9.87 6.43 9.50
C ARG A 71 -10.00 7.63 10.43
N GLU A 72 -8.93 8.01 11.13
CA GLU A 72 -8.91 9.21 11.97
C GLU A 72 -8.86 10.51 11.15
N LEU A 73 -8.36 10.45 9.92
CA LEU A 73 -8.27 11.61 9.03
C LEU A 73 -9.63 11.84 8.34
N GLU A 74 -10.49 12.64 8.95
CA GLU A 74 -11.84 12.91 8.42
C GLU A 74 -11.84 13.56 7.02
N ASP A 75 -10.81 14.36 6.73
CA ASP A 75 -10.57 15.04 5.45
C ASP A 75 -9.84 14.18 4.41
N ALA A 76 -9.46 12.94 4.76
CA ALA A 76 -8.85 12.03 3.81
C ALA A 76 -9.85 11.68 2.70
N VAL A 77 -9.44 11.94 1.46
CA VAL A 77 -10.18 11.52 0.27
C VAL A 77 -9.58 10.27 -0.35
N ARG A 78 -8.28 10.01 -0.15
CA ARG A 78 -7.62 8.81 -0.65
C ARG A 78 -6.40 8.44 0.15
N TYR A 79 -6.08 7.17 0.13
CA TYR A 79 -4.94 6.61 0.83
C TYR A 79 -4.25 5.57 -0.04
N ALA A 80 -2.94 5.43 0.18
CA ALA A 80 -2.12 4.35 -0.28
C ALA A 80 -1.25 3.90 0.90
N LEU A 81 -1.00 2.61 1.01
CA LEU A 81 -0.24 1.99 2.08
C LEU A 81 0.63 0.89 1.47
N VAL A 82 1.91 0.86 1.79
CA VAL A 82 2.83 -0.16 1.31
C VAL A 82 3.58 -0.79 2.46
N TYR A 83 3.80 -2.10 2.38
CA TYR A 83 4.48 -2.89 3.40
C TYR A 83 5.16 -4.10 2.77
N GLU A 84 6.19 -4.61 3.46
CA GLU A 84 6.83 -5.86 3.06
C GLU A 84 5.95 -7.05 3.48
N GLY A 85 5.75 -7.97 2.55
CA GLY A 85 5.08 -9.23 2.78
C GLY A 85 5.76 -10.36 2.01
N ALA A 86 5.12 -11.52 2.03
CA ALA A 86 5.56 -12.66 1.25
C ALA A 86 4.37 -13.25 0.50
N ILE A 87 4.57 -13.53 -0.79
CA ILE A 87 3.57 -14.17 -1.63
C ILE A 87 3.97 -15.62 -1.84
N GLU A 88 3.05 -16.53 -1.55
CA GLU A 88 3.22 -17.95 -1.82
C GLU A 88 3.10 -18.19 -3.33
N ASP A 89 4.14 -18.75 -3.93
CA ASP A 89 4.18 -19.20 -5.31
C ASP A 89 3.54 -20.60 -5.45
N ASP A 90 3.24 -21.02 -6.69
CA ASP A 90 2.55 -22.28 -7.00
C ASP A 90 3.31 -23.54 -6.49
N ASP A 91 4.63 -23.43 -6.30
CA ASP A 91 5.47 -24.50 -5.71
C ASP A 91 5.45 -24.52 -4.16
N GLY A 92 4.72 -23.60 -3.52
CA GLY A 92 4.67 -23.45 -2.06
C GLY A 92 5.89 -22.72 -1.47
N SER A 93 6.69 -22.08 -2.33
CA SER A 93 7.81 -21.22 -1.92
C SER A 93 7.29 -19.80 -1.67
N TYR A 94 7.87 -19.12 -0.68
CA TYR A 94 7.52 -17.72 -0.38
C TYR A 94 8.53 -16.80 -1.05
N ALA A 95 8.04 -15.90 -1.90
CA ALA A 95 8.83 -14.81 -2.46
C ALA A 95 8.54 -13.52 -1.70
N ASP A 96 9.59 -12.77 -1.37
CA ASP A 96 9.45 -11.43 -0.82
C ASP A 96 8.67 -10.54 -1.79
N ALA A 97 7.75 -9.74 -1.26
CA ALA A 97 6.93 -8.85 -2.05
C ALA A 97 6.67 -7.54 -1.33
N ALA A 98 6.63 -6.45 -2.10
CA ALA A 98 6.05 -5.20 -1.63
C ALA A 98 4.55 -5.23 -1.92
N ILE A 99 3.73 -5.21 -0.87
CA ILE A 99 2.27 -5.20 -0.97
C ILE A 99 1.80 -3.76 -0.82
N LEU A 100 0.97 -3.31 -1.75
CA LEU A 100 0.38 -1.98 -1.80
C LEU A 100 -1.14 -2.09 -1.67
N GLU A 101 -1.71 -1.38 -0.72
CA GLU A 101 -3.15 -1.20 -0.54
C GLU A 101 -3.50 0.24 -0.85
N PHE A 102 -4.55 0.48 -1.61
CA PHE A 102 -4.99 1.84 -1.90
C PHE A 102 -6.50 1.91 -2.09
N GLY A 103 -7.04 3.08 -1.81
CA GLY A 103 -8.45 3.33 -1.94
C GLY A 103 -8.78 4.81 -1.87
N GLU A 104 -9.97 5.15 -2.33
CA GLU A 104 -10.50 6.50 -2.23
C GLU A 104 -11.93 6.48 -1.73
N ARG A 105 -12.34 7.61 -1.17
CA ARG A 105 -13.64 7.80 -0.57
C ARG A 105 -14.74 7.62 -1.61
N GLY A 106 -15.63 6.65 -1.35
CA GLY A 106 -16.73 6.31 -2.26
C GLY A 106 -16.35 5.36 -3.40
N TYR A 107 -15.16 4.74 -3.37
CA TYR A 107 -14.75 3.67 -4.29
C TYR A 107 -14.38 2.40 -3.53
N HIS A 108 -14.33 1.29 -4.26
CA HIS A 108 -13.71 0.07 -3.75
C HIS A 108 -12.22 0.28 -3.49
N SER A 109 -11.70 -0.34 -2.42
CA SER A 109 -10.26 -0.38 -2.17
C SER A 109 -9.68 -1.63 -2.81
N TYR A 110 -8.46 -1.52 -3.29
CA TYR A 110 -7.76 -2.60 -3.97
C TYR A 110 -6.38 -2.77 -3.37
N SER A 111 -5.85 -3.98 -3.51
CA SER A 111 -4.45 -4.25 -3.24
C SER A 111 -3.75 -4.74 -4.51
N ALA A 112 -2.47 -4.41 -4.58
CA ALA A 112 -1.53 -4.90 -5.55
C ALA A 112 -0.26 -5.38 -4.82
N PHE A 113 0.55 -6.18 -5.48
CA PHE A 113 1.84 -6.60 -4.97
C PHE A 113 2.87 -6.65 -6.10
N SER A 114 4.11 -6.37 -5.77
CA SER A 114 5.25 -6.59 -6.65
C SER A 114 6.21 -7.53 -5.95
N LEU A 115 6.61 -8.61 -6.63
CA LEU A 115 7.66 -9.48 -6.12
C LEU A 115 8.98 -8.71 -6.14
N VAL A 116 9.76 -8.82 -5.09
CA VAL A 116 11.05 -8.15 -4.92
C VAL A 116 12.13 -9.18 -4.64
N ASP A 117 13.29 -9.00 -5.27
CA ASP A 117 14.46 -9.85 -5.06
C ASP A 117 15.73 -9.01 -4.99
N GLY A 118 16.72 -9.48 -4.21
CA GLY A 118 18.00 -8.78 -4.08
C GLY A 118 17.94 -7.50 -3.24
N LYS A 119 17.06 -7.43 -2.23
CA LYS A 119 16.99 -6.31 -1.26
C LYS A 119 18.37 -5.92 -0.73
N GLY A 120 18.69 -4.63 -0.74
CA GLY A 120 19.99 -4.09 -0.32
C GLY A 120 21.17 -4.38 -1.26
N SER A 121 20.92 -4.93 -2.46
CA SER A 121 21.96 -5.20 -3.46
C SER A 121 22.23 -4.02 -4.40
N GLY A 122 21.57 -2.87 -4.20
CA GLY A 122 21.70 -1.71 -5.09
C GLY A 122 21.30 -2.07 -6.51
N ASP A 123 22.26 -2.07 -7.44
CA ASP A 123 22.06 -2.48 -8.85
C ASP A 123 21.57 -3.93 -9.05
N GLY A 124 21.68 -4.78 -8.02
CA GLY A 124 21.15 -6.14 -8.03
C GLY A 124 19.69 -6.28 -7.60
N PHE A 125 19.06 -5.20 -7.12
CA PHE A 125 17.66 -5.19 -6.73
C PHE A 125 16.76 -5.27 -7.96
N THR A 126 15.81 -6.20 -7.96
CA THR A 126 14.84 -6.37 -9.04
C THR A 126 13.44 -6.49 -8.48
N TRP A 127 12.46 -5.99 -9.25
CA TRP A 127 11.05 -6.11 -8.91
C TRP A 127 10.23 -6.44 -10.16
N THR A 128 9.08 -7.06 -9.95
CA THR A 128 8.10 -7.33 -11.03
C THR A 128 7.11 -6.18 -11.18
N ASP A 129 6.43 -6.12 -12.32
CA ASP A 129 5.25 -5.27 -12.46
C ASP A 129 4.21 -5.58 -11.37
N PRO A 130 3.50 -4.57 -10.85
CA PRO A 130 2.50 -4.76 -9.81
C PRO A 130 1.34 -5.61 -10.31
N ALA A 131 1.11 -6.74 -9.64
CA ALA A 131 0.01 -7.66 -9.87
C ALA A 131 -1.13 -7.40 -8.87
N PRO A 132 -2.40 -7.60 -9.25
CA PRO A 132 -3.52 -7.44 -8.33
C PRO A 132 -3.50 -8.50 -7.21
N ALA A 133 -3.56 -8.06 -5.95
CA ALA A 133 -3.66 -8.91 -4.76
C ALA A 133 -5.12 -9.16 -4.35
N GLY A 134 -6.05 -8.29 -4.71
CA GLY A 134 -7.48 -8.49 -4.45
C GLY A 134 -8.22 -7.21 -4.10
N GLU A 135 -9.48 -7.38 -3.71
CA GLU A 135 -10.35 -6.31 -3.23
C GLU A 135 -10.33 -6.23 -1.70
N LEU A 136 -10.33 -5.01 -1.18
CA LEU A 136 -10.28 -4.72 0.24
C LEU A 136 -11.53 -3.95 0.70
N PRO A 137 -11.93 -4.11 1.97
CA PRO A 137 -12.97 -3.28 2.53
C PRO A 137 -12.52 -1.81 2.54
N PRO A 138 -13.36 -0.86 2.11
CA PRO A 138 -13.00 0.55 2.08
C PRO A 138 -12.73 1.07 3.49
N LEU A 139 -11.66 1.86 3.62
CA LEU A 139 -11.32 2.55 4.86
C LEU A 139 -11.98 3.94 4.97
N LEU A 140 -12.41 4.53 3.84
CA LEU A 140 -12.93 5.90 3.71
C LEU A 140 -14.37 5.94 3.18
#